data_AF-A0A943DJA3-F1
#
_entry.id   AF-A0A943DJA3-F1
#
_cell.length_a   1.000
_cell.length_b   1.000
_cell.length_c   1.000
_cell.angle_alpha   90.00
_cell.angle_beta   90.00
_cell.angle_gamma   90.00
#
_symmetry.space_group_name_H-M   'P 1'
#
loop_
_entity.id
_entity.type
_entity.pdbx_description
1 polymer ?
#
loop_
_entity_poly.entity_id
_entity_poly.type
_entity_poly.pdbx_seq_one_letter_code
_entity_poly.pdbx_strand_id
1 'polypeptide(L)' 'MPDKKKIYIILIAICVIAAVTEIFFADPHYSNIWNTLPGADLLIGFGGGWLLILLSKKIIAGLFQRREDYYDDGGESDAR' A
#
# COMPACT_ATOMS: atom_id res chain seq x y z
N MET A 1 -9.11 4.32 -19.72
CA MET A 1 -8.12 4.28 -18.62
C MET A 1 -7.39 5.60 -18.58
N PRO A 2 -7.31 6.28 -17.42
CA PRO A 2 -6.54 7.53 -17.34
C PRO A 2 -5.08 7.26 -17.74
N ASP A 3 -4.52 8.16 -18.54
CA ASP A 3 -3.14 8.05 -19.00
C ASP A 3 -2.18 7.94 -17.82
N LYS A 4 -1.22 7.00 -17.88
CA LYS A 4 -0.22 6.78 -16.82
C LYS A 4 0.46 8.10 -16.40
N LYS A 5 0.73 8.99 -17.37
CA LYS A 5 1.29 10.33 -17.14
C LYS A 5 0.40 11.20 -16.26
N LYS A 6 -0.93 11.19 -16.46
CA LYS A 6 -1.87 11.95 -15.64
C LYS A 6 -1.90 11.43 -14.20
N ILE A 7 -1.82 10.10 -14.02
CA ILE A 7 -1.76 9.48 -12.70
C ILE A 7 -0.49 9.90 -11.95
N TYR A 8 0.67 9.89 -12.62
CA TYR A 8 1.93 10.34 -11.99
C TYR A 8 1.90 11.82 -11.62
N ILE A 9 1.33 12.68 -12.47
CA ILE A 9 1.18 14.11 -12.19
C ILE A 9 0.30 14.33 -10.96
N ILE A 10 -0.83 13.62 -10.85
CA ILE A 10 -1.73 13.72 -9.69
C ILE A 10 -1.02 13.26 -8.41
N LEU A 11 -0.28 12.15 -8.46
CA LEU A 11 0.49 11.66 -7.32
C LEU A 11 1.54 12.67 -6.84
N ILE A 12 2.30 13.25 -7.78
CA ILE A 12 3.31 14.27 -7.46
C ILE A 12 2.63 15.51 -6.85
N ALA A 13 1.50 15.95 -7.41
CA ALA A 13 0.75 17.08 -6.87
C ALA A 13 0.28 16.83 -5.44
N ILE A 14 -0.21 15.63 -5.13
CA ILE A 14 -0.60 15.25 -3.77
C ILE A 14 0.60 15.26 -2.82
N CYS A 15 1.75 14.70 -3.22
CA CYS A 15 2.96 14.74 -2.40
C CYS A 15 3.46 16.16 -2.13
N VAL A 16 3.40 17.04 -3.14
CA VAL A 16 3.79 18.45 -3.00
C VAL A 16 2.84 19.18 -2.05
N ILE A 17 1.52 18.96 -2.18
CA ILE A 17 0.53 19.56 -1.27
C ILE A 17 0.76 19.09 0.16
N ALA A 18 0.99 17.78 0.36
CA ALA A 18 1.26 17.21 1.68
C ALA A 18 2.52 17.83 2.33
N ALA A 19 3.61 17.96 1.58
CA ALA A 19 4.84 18.59 2.07
C ALA A 19 4.63 20.09 2.40
N VAL A 20 3.87 20.81 1.57
CA VAL A 20 3.54 22.22 1.84
C VAL A 20 2.68 22.35 3.09
N THR A 21 1.67 21.50 3.28
CA THR A 21 0.87 21.51 4.51
C THR A 21 1.72 21.21 5.75
N GLU A 22 2.68 20.31 5.65
CA GLU A 22 3.61 20.01 6.75
C GLU A 22 4.48 21.24 7.11
N ILE A 23 5.01 21.96 6.12
CA ILE A 23 5.81 23.17 6.36
C ILE A 23 4.99 24.29 7.01
N PHE A 24 3.73 24.47 6.59
CA PHE A 24 2.89 25.57 7.08
C PHE A 24 2.17 25.25 8.40
N PHE A 25 1.90 23.98 8.70
CA PHE A 25 1.14 23.55 9.89
C PHE A 25 1.99 22.77 10.91
N ALA A 26 3.31 22.70 10.75
CA ALA A 26 4.23 22.21 11.78
C ALA A 26 4.27 23.15 12.99
N ASP A 27 3.18 23.19 13.75
CA ASP A 27 3.13 23.83 15.06
C ASP A 27 3.83 22.91 16.08
N PRO A 28 4.79 23.40 16.88
CA PRO A 28 5.61 22.55 17.76
C PRO A 28 4.82 22.13 19.00
N HIS A 29 3.85 21.23 18.87
CA HIS A 29 3.04 20.76 20.01
C HIS A 29 3.61 19.54 20.73
N TYR A 30 4.65 18.91 20.20
CA TYR A 30 5.53 17.97 20.94
C TYR A 30 6.74 17.66 20.06
N SER A 31 7.96 17.67 20.60
CA SER A 31 9.18 17.38 19.85
C SER A 31 9.37 15.87 19.65
N ASN A 32 8.47 15.23 18.91
CA ASN A 32 8.70 13.88 18.44
C ASN A 32 9.59 13.91 17.21
N ILE A 33 10.42 12.89 17.06
CA ILE A 33 11.42 12.74 15.99
C ILE A 33 10.79 12.86 14.59
N TRP A 34 9.52 12.47 14.47
CA TRP A 34 8.72 12.52 13.26
C TRP A 34 8.27 13.95 12.91
N ASN A 35 8.18 14.88 13.87
CA ASN A 35 7.82 16.28 13.64
C ASN A 35 9.03 17.14 13.23
N THR A 36 10.25 16.63 13.42
CA THR A 36 11.50 17.36 13.12
C THR A 36 11.99 17.12 11.69
N LEU A 37 11.49 16.06 11.05
CA LEU A 37 11.98 15.60 9.75
C LEU A 37 10.89 15.84 8.70
N PRO A 38 11.02 16.90 7.86
CA PRO A 38 10.00 17.24 6.88
C PRO A 38 9.80 16.06 5.90
N GLY A 39 8.57 15.57 5.81
CA GLY A 39 8.17 14.41 5.02
C GLY A 39 8.09 13.09 5.79
N ALA A 40 8.31 13.08 7.11
CA ALA A 40 8.16 11.87 7.91
C ALA A 40 6.72 11.35 7.91
N ASP A 41 5.73 12.23 7.99
CA ASP A 41 4.31 11.86 7.91
C ASP A 41 3.98 11.18 6.57
N LEU A 42 4.55 11.66 5.47
CA LEU A 42 4.38 11.06 4.15
C LEU A 42 5.02 9.66 4.08
N LEU A 43 6.23 9.50 4.62
CA LEU A 43 6.94 8.21 4.65
C LEU A 43 6.24 7.19 5.55
N ILE A 44 5.76 7.60 6.71
CA ILE A 44 5.04 6.72 7.64
C ILE A 44 3.65 6.39 7.09
N GLY A 45 2.91 7.36 6.57
CA GLY A 45 1.57 7.15 6.01
C GLY A 45 1.61 6.28 4.76
N PHE A 46 2.40 6.69 3.75
CA PHE A 46 2.47 5.96 2.48
C PHE A 46 3.26 4.65 2.61
N GLY A 47 4.42 4.68 3.26
CA GLY A 47 5.25 3.51 3.49
C GLY A 47 4.61 2.52 4.45
N GLY A 48 4.03 2.99 5.55
CA GLY A 48 3.28 2.15 6.48
C GLY A 48 2.03 1.54 5.85
N GLY A 49 1.28 2.33 5.08
CA GLY A 49 0.13 1.82 4.32
C GLY A 49 0.53 0.74 3.31
N TRP A 50 1.59 0.98 2.52
CA TRP A 50 2.12 -0.03 1.60
C TRP A 50 2.55 -1.31 2.34
N LEU A 51 3.28 -1.18 3.45
CA LEU A 51 3.75 -2.31 4.25
C LEU A 51 2.58 -3.15 4.77
N LEU A 52 1.53 -2.49 5.28
CA LEU A 52 0.32 -3.15 5.75
C LEU A 52 -0.40 -3.90 4.63
N ILE A 53 -0.46 -3.35 3.40
CA ILE A 53 -1.03 -4.04 2.24
C ILE A 53 -0.24 -5.31 1.91
N LEU A 54 1.10 -5.25 1.91
CA LEU A 54 1.92 -6.42 1.65
C LEU A 54 1.77 -7.50 2.73
N LEU A 55 1.78 -7.09 4.00
CA LEU A 55 1.56 -7.98 5.14
C LEU A 55 0.18 -8.63 5.06
N SER A 56 -0.86 -7.84 4.81
CA SER A 56 -2.23 -8.32 4.64
C SER A 56 -2.30 -9.34 3.51
N LYS A 57 -1.72 -9.04 2.34
CA LYS A 57 -1.70 -9.97 1.21
C LYS A 57 -1.01 -11.28 1.57
N LYS A 58 0.13 -11.25 2.29
CA LYS A 58 0.88 -12.44 2.68
C LYS A 58 0.11 -13.31 3.70
N ILE A 59 -0.47 -12.67 4.70
CA ILE A 59 -1.23 -13.36 5.75
C ILE A 59 -2.54 -13.93 5.19
N ILE A 60 -3.29 -13.12 4.43
CA ILE A 60 -4.56 -13.55 3.82
C ILE A 60 -4.31 -14.60 2.74
N ALA A 61 -3.28 -14.47 1.91
CA ALA A 61 -2.93 -15.52 0.95
C ALA A 61 -2.62 -16.84 1.66
N GLY A 62 -1.80 -16.82 2.71
CA GLY A 62 -1.49 -18.04 3.47
C GLY A 62 -2.68 -18.63 4.24
N LEU A 63 -3.65 -17.81 4.66
CA LEU A 63 -4.81 -18.25 5.45
C LEU A 63 -6.01 -18.66 4.58
N PHE A 64 -6.20 -18.02 3.43
CA PHE A 64 -7.39 -18.15 2.58
C PHE A 64 -7.14 -18.82 1.23
N GLN A 65 -5.88 -19.03 0.79
CA GLN A 65 -5.63 -19.89 -0.37
C GLN A 65 -5.93 -21.35 0.02
N ARG A 66 -7.16 -21.76 -0.26
CA ARG A 66 -7.59 -23.15 -0.31
C ARG A 66 -6.66 -23.91 -1.26
N ARG A 67 -6.19 -25.09 -0.85
CA ARG A 67 -5.33 -25.95 -1.68
C ARG A 67 -5.98 -26.14 -3.05
N GLU A 68 -5.17 -26.03 -4.10
CA GLU A 68 -5.60 -26.14 -5.51
C GLU A 68 -5.93 -27.58 -5.93
N ASP A 69 -5.94 -28.52 -4.98
CA ASP A 69 -6.13 -29.97 -5.19
C ASP A 69 -7.58 -30.37 -5.53
N TYR A 70 -8.53 -29.43 -5.54
CA TYR A 70 -9.96 -29.73 -5.72
C TYR A 70 -10.37 -30.19 -7.14
N TYR A 71 -9.48 -30.11 -8.14
CA TYR A 71 -9.71 -30.63 -9.50
C TYR A 71 -8.75 -31.74 -9.92
N ASP A 72 -7.78 -32.12 -9.06
CA ASP A 72 -6.73 -33.07 -9.43
C ASP A 72 -7.18 -34.54 -9.29
N ASP A 73 -8.31 -34.80 -8.62
CA ASP A 73 -8.82 -36.16 -8.34
C ASP A 73 -10.00 -36.61 -9.22
N GLY A 74 -10.44 -35.78 -10.18
CA GLY A 74 -11.74 -35.96 -10.87
C GLY A 74 -11.69 -36.45 -12.31
N GLY A 75 -10.54 -36.91 -12.82
CA GLY A 75 -10.27 -36.88 -14.26
C GLY A 75 -9.78 -38.15 -14.94
N GLU A 76 -9.93 -39.36 -14.38
CA GLU A 76 -9.56 -40.57 -15.15
C GLU A 76 -10.47 -41.78 -14.85
N SER A 77 -11.76 -41.63 -15.16
CA SER A 77 -12.71 -42.75 -15.22
C SER A 77 -13.77 -42.56 -16.31
N ASP A 78 -13.41 -42.00 -17.47
CA ASP A 78 -14.27 -42.03 -18.66
C ASP A 78 -13.45 -41.98 -19.96
N ALA A 79 -12.73 -43.05 -20.25
CA ALA A 79 -12.24 -43.36 -21.59
C ALA A 79 -12.30 -44.88 -21.78
N ARG A 80 -13.45 -45.34 -22.29
CA ARG A 80 -13.66 -46.67 -22.86
C ARG A 80 -12.81 -46.89 -24.11
#